data_AF-A0A941A0M3-F1
#
_entry.id   AF-A0A941A0M3-F1
#
_cell.length_a   1.000
_cell.length_b   1.000
_cell.length_c   1.000
_cell.angle_alpha   90.00
_cell.angle_beta   90.00
_cell.angle_gamma   90.00
#
_symmetry.space_group_name_H-M   'P 1'
#
loop_
_entity.id
_entity.type
_entity.pdbx_description
1 polymer ?
#
loop_
_entity_poly.entity_id
_entity_poly.type
_entity_poly.pdbx_seq_one_letter_code
_entity_poly.pdbx_strand_id
1 'polypeptide(L)'
;MQRLIRNRRTQRSASGRRAIVAGFSGVCLLVGLLGPAAAAQLSLTWADASTNEDGFKVERKTGTTGAYGQLVALAAGTTGYVDGTVATGTPYCYRVRAYNSAGDSGYSNEACATPASATLQTVTVTKSGTGSGTITSSPSGISCGSDCTENYRSGTSIALSATPAAGSTFTGWSGACTGTGGCALVVDNSTSLTAIFATSTSTTNTTSTPATSTLTVTKTGNGSGVIASSPAGVYCRATCSTSFPSGTSVTLAAVTTTRSTFTGWSGACTGSNATCTVSMTAARSVTATFTRNRWRQASP
;
A
#
# COMPACT_ATOMS: atom_id res chain seq x y z
N MET A 1 -58.35 44.90 -82.27
CA MET A 1 -58.72 44.02 -81.13
C MET A 1 -58.45 42.57 -81.50
N GLN A 2 -57.28 42.02 -81.15
CA GLN A 2 -56.95 40.62 -81.38
C GLN A 2 -56.13 40.06 -80.20
N ARG A 3 -56.53 38.86 -79.77
CA ARG A 3 -55.91 38.02 -78.73
C ARG A 3 -54.49 37.59 -79.13
N LEU A 4 -53.62 37.38 -78.14
CA LEU A 4 -52.59 36.34 -78.21
C LEU A 4 -52.37 35.66 -76.84
N ILE A 5 -52.40 34.33 -76.87
CA ILE A 5 -52.10 33.39 -75.78
C ILE A 5 -50.57 33.25 -75.64
N ARG A 6 -50.05 33.10 -74.41
CA ARG A 6 -48.84 32.33 -73.98
C ARG A 6 -48.55 32.69 -72.50
N ASN A 7 -48.04 31.86 -71.60
CA ASN A 7 -47.91 30.41 -71.46
C ASN A 7 -47.47 30.22 -69.99
N ARG A 8 -48.18 29.45 -69.17
CA ARG A 8 -47.72 29.09 -67.82
C ARG A 8 -46.54 28.12 -67.96
N ARG A 9 -45.33 28.56 -67.60
CA ARG A 9 -44.21 27.67 -67.21
C ARG A 9 -43.67 28.11 -65.85
N THR A 10 -44.13 27.38 -64.83
CA THR A 10 -43.33 26.91 -63.68
C THR A 10 -42.06 27.71 -63.33
N GLN A 11 -42.19 28.65 -62.40
CA GLN A 11 -41.12 28.88 -61.42
C GLN A 11 -41.51 28.17 -60.12
N ARG A 12 -41.08 26.91 -59.97
CA ARG A 12 -40.82 26.35 -58.65
C ARG A 12 -39.62 27.13 -58.10
N SER A 13 -39.89 28.16 -57.32
CA SER A 13 -38.87 28.76 -56.46
C SER A 13 -38.49 27.70 -55.43
N ALA A 14 -37.29 27.13 -55.57
CA ALA A 14 -36.69 26.24 -54.58
C ALA A 14 -36.41 27.06 -53.33
N SER A 15 -37.40 27.12 -52.43
CA SER A 15 -37.22 27.53 -51.04
C SER A 15 -36.35 26.48 -50.34
N GLY A 16 -35.04 26.58 -50.52
CA GLY A 16 -34.07 25.81 -49.76
C GLY A 16 -34.11 26.29 -48.31
N ARG A 17 -34.68 25.48 -47.41
CA ARG A 17 -34.71 25.79 -45.97
C ARG A 17 -33.26 25.85 -45.46
N ARG A 18 -32.89 26.99 -44.87
CA ARG A 18 -31.61 27.13 -44.15
C ARG A 18 -31.61 26.17 -42.96
N ALA A 19 -30.46 25.53 -42.70
CA ALA A 19 -30.25 24.71 -41.52
C ALA A 19 -30.49 25.52 -40.23
N ILE A 20 -30.90 24.88 -39.13
CA ILE A 20 -31.24 25.54 -37.84
C ILE A 20 -30.41 24.90 -36.74
N VAL A 21 -29.60 25.68 -36.01
CA VAL A 21 -28.95 25.21 -34.79
C VAL A 21 -29.81 25.54 -33.58
N ALA A 22 -30.07 24.57 -32.70
CA ALA A 22 -30.51 24.86 -31.34
C ALA A 22 -29.26 25.28 -30.53
N GLY A 23 -29.40 26.30 -29.69
CA GLY A 23 -28.30 26.87 -28.92
C GLY A 23 -27.50 25.86 -28.10
N PHE A 24 -26.35 26.27 -27.59
CA PHE A 24 -25.55 25.43 -26.69
C PHE A 24 -26.40 24.98 -25.50
N SER A 25 -26.42 23.67 -25.22
CA SER A 25 -26.93 23.15 -23.95
C SER A 25 -25.94 23.35 -22.80
N GLY A 26 -24.69 23.70 -23.11
CA GLY A 26 -23.66 24.12 -22.15
C GLY A 26 -22.26 23.95 -22.73
N VAL A 27 -21.29 24.76 -22.29
CA VAL A 27 -19.86 24.45 -22.44
C VAL A 27 -19.42 23.84 -21.13
N CYS A 28 -19.20 22.53 -21.12
CA CYS A 28 -18.76 21.81 -19.94
C CYS A 28 -17.23 21.80 -19.91
N LEU A 29 -16.66 22.32 -18.82
CA LEU A 29 -15.23 22.21 -18.56
C LEU A 29 -14.89 20.74 -18.29
N LEU A 30 -14.37 20.03 -19.30
CA LEU A 30 -13.69 18.76 -19.05
C LEU A 30 -12.19 19.03 -19.01
N VAL A 31 -11.63 19.05 -17.81
CA VAL A 31 -10.18 18.88 -17.63
C VAL A 31 -9.89 17.41 -17.94
N GLY A 32 -9.28 17.14 -19.09
CA GLY A 32 -8.68 15.84 -19.37
C GLY A 32 -7.57 15.56 -18.36
N LEU A 33 -7.91 14.90 -17.26
CA LEU A 33 -6.99 14.45 -16.21
C LEU A 33 -6.23 13.22 -16.70
N LEU A 34 -5.27 13.41 -17.61
CA LEU A 34 -4.27 12.38 -17.92
C LEU A 34 -2.89 13.02 -18.08
N GLY A 35 -2.15 13.10 -16.97
CA GLY A 35 -0.69 13.25 -16.95
C GLY A 35 -0.14 14.62 -16.51
N PRO A 36 1.12 14.65 -16.02
CA PRO A 36 1.78 15.84 -15.45
C PRO A 36 2.00 16.99 -16.45
N ALA A 37 1.82 16.73 -17.75
CA ALA A 37 1.97 17.71 -18.84
C ALA A 37 0.71 17.84 -19.72
N ALA A 38 -0.50 17.65 -19.19
CA ALA A 38 -1.72 17.80 -19.99
C ALA A 38 -1.89 19.26 -20.45
N ALA A 39 -1.82 19.50 -21.77
CA ALA A 39 -2.21 20.76 -22.40
C ALA A 39 -3.65 21.13 -22.01
N ALA A 40 -3.97 22.43 -21.88
CA ALA A 40 -5.33 22.85 -21.56
C ALA A 40 -6.29 22.48 -22.69
N GLN A 41 -7.51 22.11 -22.33
CA GLN A 41 -8.56 21.77 -23.28
C GLN A 41 -9.89 22.37 -22.85
N LEU A 42 -10.76 22.67 -23.81
CA LEU A 42 -12.16 23.01 -23.58
C LEU A 42 -13.05 22.07 -24.37
N SER A 43 -14.06 21.49 -23.70
CA SER A 43 -15.04 20.61 -24.33
C SER A 43 -16.34 21.38 -24.58
N LEU A 44 -16.81 21.34 -25.81
CA LEU A 44 -18.01 22.00 -26.29
C LEU A 44 -19.07 20.95 -26.55
N THR A 45 -20.31 21.22 -26.11
CA THR A 45 -21.47 20.37 -26.37
C THR A 45 -22.67 21.22 -26.75
N TRP A 46 -23.39 20.86 -27.81
CA TRP A 46 -24.58 21.59 -28.27
C TRP A 46 -25.70 20.64 -28.65
N ALA A 47 -26.93 21.17 -28.65
CA ALA A 47 -28.09 20.45 -29.16
C ALA A 47 -28.14 20.60 -30.69
N ASP A 48 -28.22 19.47 -31.39
CA ASP A 48 -28.55 19.49 -32.80
C ASP A 48 -30.07 19.63 -32.99
N ALA A 49 -30.49 20.70 -33.64
CA ALA A 49 -31.89 20.89 -34.07
C ALA A 49 -32.02 21.06 -35.59
N SER A 50 -30.92 20.82 -36.31
CA SER A 50 -30.93 20.82 -37.74
C SER A 50 -31.33 19.41 -38.22
N THR A 51 -31.95 19.36 -39.39
CA THR A 51 -32.38 18.08 -40.01
C THR A 51 -31.93 17.98 -41.47
N ASN A 52 -31.15 18.95 -41.93
CA ASN A 52 -30.78 19.15 -43.33
C ASN A 52 -29.44 19.89 -43.49
N GLU A 53 -28.55 19.73 -42.53
CA GLU A 53 -27.18 20.24 -42.53
C GLU A 53 -26.22 19.25 -43.18
N ASP A 54 -25.23 19.77 -43.88
CA ASP A 54 -24.06 18.99 -44.31
C ASP A 54 -23.02 18.93 -43.17
N GLY A 55 -23.12 19.85 -42.19
CA GLY A 55 -22.29 19.85 -40.99
C GLY A 55 -22.40 21.12 -40.13
N PHE A 56 -21.42 21.26 -39.22
CA PHE A 56 -21.33 22.39 -38.28
C PHE A 56 -20.00 23.11 -38.41
N LYS A 57 -20.02 24.44 -38.34
CA LYS A 57 -18.82 25.29 -38.22
C LYS A 57 -18.70 25.77 -36.78
N VAL A 58 -17.58 25.48 -36.15
CA VAL A 58 -17.22 26.00 -34.82
C VAL A 58 -16.33 27.23 -35.03
N GLU A 59 -16.73 28.35 -34.44
CA GLU A 59 -15.92 29.56 -34.41
C GLU A 59 -15.49 29.89 -32.99
N ARG A 60 -14.29 30.46 -32.86
CA ARG A 60 -13.67 30.84 -31.60
C ARG A 60 -13.17 32.28 -31.70
N LYS A 61 -13.30 33.04 -30.61
CA LYS A 61 -12.52 34.27 -30.36
C LYS A 61 -11.66 34.10 -29.12
N THR A 62 -10.48 34.73 -29.13
CA THR A 62 -9.61 34.84 -27.95
C THR A 62 -9.98 36.11 -27.18
N GLY A 63 -10.15 35.98 -25.87
CA GLY A 63 -10.70 37.05 -25.03
C GLY A 63 -12.19 37.28 -25.22
N THR A 64 -12.76 38.15 -24.40
CA THR A 64 -14.20 38.51 -24.48
C THR A 64 -14.50 39.51 -25.59
N THR A 65 -13.49 40.27 -26.03
CA THR A 65 -13.60 41.34 -27.05
C THR A 65 -12.96 41.00 -28.39
N GLY A 66 -12.38 39.80 -28.53
CA GLY A 66 -11.71 39.38 -29.76
C GLY A 66 -12.67 39.19 -30.94
N ALA A 67 -12.09 39.04 -32.13
CA ALA A 67 -12.83 38.68 -33.33
C ALA A 67 -13.01 37.16 -33.44
N TYR A 68 -14.17 36.73 -33.92
CA TYR A 68 -14.45 35.33 -34.22
C TYR A 68 -13.74 34.89 -35.51
N GLY A 69 -13.05 33.76 -35.44
CA GLY A 69 -12.54 33.03 -36.60
C GLY A 69 -13.06 31.60 -36.61
N GLN A 70 -13.23 31.02 -37.80
CA GLN A 70 -13.56 29.61 -37.93
C GLN A 70 -12.39 28.75 -37.44
N LEU A 71 -12.67 27.88 -36.48
CA LEU A 71 -11.71 26.96 -35.91
C LEU A 71 -11.75 25.62 -36.67
N VAL A 72 -12.95 25.07 -36.88
CA VAL A 72 -13.13 23.77 -37.54
C VAL A 72 -14.51 23.66 -38.18
N ALA A 73 -14.62 22.83 -39.23
CA ALA A 73 -15.88 22.34 -39.77
C ALA A 73 -16.01 20.83 -39.47
N LEU A 74 -17.16 20.43 -38.97
CA LEU A 74 -17.48 19.08 -38.50
C LEU A 74 -18.61 18.50 -39.36
N ALA A 75 -18.74 17.18 -39.38
CA ALA A 75 -19.77 16.48 -40.16
C ALA A 75 -21.18 16.68 -39.56
N ALA A 76 -22.21 16.42 -40.37
CA ALA A 76 -23.62 16.39 -39.94
C ALA A 76 -23.84 15.47 -38.72
N GLY A 77 -24.82 15.80 -37.88
CA GLY A 77 -25.12 15.08 -36.63
C GLY A 77 -24.08 15.20 -35.51
N THR A 78 -23.00 15.97 -35.68
CA THR A 78 -22.00 16.18 -34.62
C THR A 78 -22.56 17.12 -33.54
N THR A 79 -22.48 16.71 -32.26
CA THR A 79 -23.00 17.46 -31.10
C THR A 79 -21.94 17.88 -30.08
N GLY A 80 -20.66 17.69 -30.39
CA GLY A 80 -19.57 18.11 -29.52
C GLY A 80 -18.21 18.25 -30.21
N TYR A 81 -17.30 18.99 -29.56
CA TYR A 81 -15.94 19.24 -30.02
C TYR A 81 -14.99 19.52 -28.85
N VAL A 82 -13.76 19.04 -28.91
CA VAL A 82 -12.72 19.34 -27.92
C VAL A 82 -11.67 20.25 -28.56
N ASP A 83 -11.53 21.48 -28.06
CA ASP A 83 -10.43 22.37 -28.43
C ASP A 83 -9.22 22.13 -27.54
N GLY A 84 -8.22 21.43 -28.07
CA GLY A 84 -6.94 21.18 -27.40
C GLY A 84 -5.84 22.23 -27.65
N THR A 85 -6.17 23.34 -28.31
CA THR A 85 -5.21 24.39 -28.69
C THR A 85 -5.26 25.62 -27.79
N VAL A 86 -6.01 25.55 -26.70
CA VAL A 86 -6.24 26.66 -25.77
C VAL A 86 -5.10 26.82 -24.76
N ALA A 87 -4.85 28.05 -24.33
CA ALA A 87 -3.93 28.36 -23.26
C ALA A 87 -4.68 28.56 -21.93
N THR A 88 -4.06 28.14 -20.82
CA THR A 88 -4.58 28.41 -19.47
C THR A 88 -4.59 29.90 -19.15
N GLY A 89 -5.53 30.34 -18.32
CA GLY A 89 -5.69 31.74 -17.91
C GLY A 89 -6.18 32.67 -19.01
N THR A 90 -6.31 32.19 -20.25
CA THR A 90 -6.81 32.96 -21.40
C THR A 90 -8.29 32.65 -21.63
N PRO A 91 -9.20 33.64 -21.60
CA PRO A 91 -10.59 33.40 -21.92
C PRO A 91 -10.77 33.09 -23.41
N TYR A 92 -11.64 32.13 -23.72
CA TYR A 92 -12.08 31.84 -25.09
C TYR A 92 -13.60 31.80 -25.13
N CYS A 93 -14.18 32.33 -26.19
CA CYS A 93 -15.60 32.27 -26.44
C CYS A 93 -15.88 31.58 -27.78
N TYR A 94 -16.93 30.78 -27.80
CA TYR A 94 -17.28 29.94 -28.93
C TYR A 94 -18.72 30.20 -29.36
N ARG A 95 -18.94 29.98 -30.66
CA ARG A 95 -20.26 29.92 -31.29
C ARG A 95 -20.26 28.87 -32.39
N VAL A 96 -21.41 28.24 -32.61
CA VAL A 96 -21.59 27.20 -33.61
C VAL A 96 -22.70 27.60 -34.58
N ARG A 97 -22.57 27.20 -35.84
CA ARG A 97 -23.62 27.31 -36.84
C ARG A 97 -23.64 26.07 -37.73
N ALA A 98 -24.81 25.71 -38.24
CA ALA A 98 -24.97 24.65 -39.21
C ALA A 98 -24.74 25.24 -40.62
N TYR A 99 -24.29 24.41 -41.54
CA TYR A 99 -24.13 24.79 -42.93
C TYR A 99 -24.61 23.68 -43.86
N ASN A 100 -25.06 24.07 -45.04
CA ASN A 100 -25.26 23.18 -46.18
C ASN A 100 -24.96 23.93 -47.49
N SER A 101 -25.19 23.30 -48.63
CA SER A 101 -25.02 23.92 -49.96
C SER A 101 -25.84 25.21 -50.17
N ALA A 102 -26.95 25.40 -49.43
CA ALA A 102 -27.77 26.61 -49.51
C ALA A 102 -27.23 27.77 -48.64
N GLY A 103 -26.26 27.48 -47.77
CA GLY A 103 -25.53 28.46 -46.96
C GLY A 103 -25.55 28.14 -45.48
N ASP A 104 -25.20 29.16 -44.69
CA ASP A 104 -25.07 29.06 -43.25
C ASP A 104 -26.37 29.44 -42.51
N SER A 105 -26.58 28.80 -41.36
CA SER A 105 -27.59 29.22 -40.37
C SER A 105 -27.18 30.51 -39.66
N GLY A 106 -28.08 31.03 -38.80
CA GLY A 106 -27.66 31.93 -37.72
C GLY A 106 -26.73 31.22 -36.73
N TYR A 107 -25.94 31.98 -35.98
CA TYR A 107 -25.11 31.42 -34.91
C TYR A 107 -25.96 31.05 -33.69
N SER A 108 -25.46 30.07 -32.92
CA SER A 108 -25.89 29.80 -31.55
C SER A 108 -25.68 31.02 -30.63
N ASN A 109 -26.13 30.92 -29.38
CA ASN A 109 -25.63 31.78 -28.32
C ASN A 109 -24.10 31.66 -28.19
N GLU A 110 -23.48 32.67 -27.59
CA GLU A 110 -22.07 32.64 -27.21
C GLU A 110 -21.89 31.82 -25.93
N ALA A 111 -20.81 31.05 -25.86
CA ALA A 111 -20.40 30.34 -24.65
C ALA A 111 -18.90 30.56 -24.41
N CYS A 112 -18.56 31.04 -23.21
CA CYS A 112 -17.20 31.42 -22.85
C CYS A 112 -16.67 30.57 -21.71
N ALA A 113 -15.38 30.25 -21.76
CA ALA A 113 -14.65 29.61 -20.69
C ALA A 113 -13.18 30.04 -20.69
N THR A 114 -12.60 30.12 -19.50
CA THR A 114 -11.17 30.32 -19.31
C THR A 114 -10.60 29.01 -18.78
N PRO A 115 -9.74 28.30 -19.54
CA PRO A 115 -9.11 27.11 -19.01
C PRO A 115 -8.29 27.50 -17.78
N ALA A 116 -8.55 26.85 -16.64
CA ALA A 116 -7.84 27.18 -15.41
C ALA A 116 -6.35 26.89 -15.57
N SER A 117 -5.50 27.80 -15.07
CA SER A 117 -4.09 27.47 -14.87
C SER A 117 -3.99 26.48 -13.73
N ALA A 118 -3.37 25.34 -13.98
CA ALA A 118 -3.07 24.42 -12.91
C ALA A 118 -1.84 24.96 -12.16
N THR A 119 -2.05 25.47 -10.95
CA THR A 119 -0.94 25.81 -10.06
C THR A 119 -0.24 24.54 -9.65
N LEU A 120 1.08 24.48 -9.84
CA LEU A 120 1.87 23.36 -9.35
C LEU A 120 2.23 23.60 -7.89
N GLN A 121 2.11 22.55 -7.10
CA GLN A 121 2.38 22.51 -5.68
C GLN A 121 3.38 21.40 -5.41
N THR A 122 4.46 21.74 -4.71
CA THR A 122 5.52 20.79 -4.42
C THR A 122 5.14 19.95 -3.21
N VAL A 123 5.21 18.64 -3.38
CA VAL A 123 5.12 17.67 -2.28
C VAL A 123 6.52 17.15 -2.00
N THR A 124 7.00 17.35 -0.78
CA THR A 124 8.30 16.90 -0.32
C THR A 124 8.14 15.79 0.71
N VAL A 125 8.71 14.62 0.45
CA VAL A 125 8.72 13.48 1.38
C VAL A 125 10.08 13.36 2.01
N THR A 126 10.16 13.41 3.34
CA THR A 126 11.38 13.11 4.07
C THR A 126 11.30 11.69 4.64
N LYS A 127 12.45 11.02 4.75
CA LYS A 127 12.59 9.75 5.46
C LYS A 127 13.27 9.99 6.80
N SER A 128 12.82 9.33 7.85
CA SER A 128 13.46 9.39 9.16
C SER A 128 13.39 8.05 9.91
N GLY A 129 14.07 8.01 11.06
CA GLY A 129 14.18 6.82 11.90
C GLY A 129 15.43 6.00 11.60
N THR A 130 15.54 4.83 12.23
CA THR A 130 16.72 3.96 12.14
C THR A 130 16.65 2.97 10.97
N GLY A 131 15.45 2.72 10.45
CA GLY A 131 15.20 1.79 9.35
C GLY A 131 15.33 2.43 7.98
N SER A 132 15.13 1.62 6.95
CA SER A 132 15.14 2.05 5.56
C SER A 132 13.92 1.54 4.79
N GLY A 133 13.65 2.17 3.67
CA GLY A 133 12.51 1.84 2.81
C GLY A 133 12.39 2.78 1.63
N THR A 134 11.38 2.51 0.81
CA THR A 134 11.00 3.32 -0.35
C THR A 134 9.60 3.90 -0.15
N ILE A 135 9.33 5.05 -0.75
CA ILE A 135 7.98 5.63 -0.81
C ILE A 135 7.64 5.89 -2.26
N THR A 136 6.48 5.45 -2.70
CA THR A 136 5.96 5.71 -4.05
C THR A 136 4.62 6.42 -4.00
N SER A 137 4.33 7.25 -5.00
CA SER A 137 3.01 7.88 -5.16
C SER A 137 2.17 7.25 -6.28
N SER A 138 0.86 7.41 -6.16
CA SER A 138 -0.12 7.25 -7.24
C SER A 138 -1.01 8.51 -7.30
N PRO A 139 -1.03 9.28 -8.41
CA PRO A 139 -0.26 9.10 -9.64
C PRO A 139 1.27 9.09 -9.40
N SER A 140 2.01 8.39 -10.27
CA SER A 140 3.46 8.25 -10.16
C SER A 140 4.17 9.59 -10.30
N GLY A 141 5.15 9.84 -9.44
CA GLY A 141 6.02 11.02 -9.48
C GLY A 141 7.01 11.03 -8.32
N ILE A 142 6.57 10.65 -7.11
CA ILE A 142 7.47 10.44 -5.97
C ILE A 142 7.96 8.99 -5.98
N SER A 143 9.28 8.80 -5.88
CA SER A 143 9.95 7.51 -5.65
C SER A 143 11.11 7.72 -4.66
N CYS A 144 10.73 7.98 -3.41
CA CYS A 144 11.65 8.45 -2.39
C CYS A 144 12.57 7.29 -1.96
N GLY A 145 13.78 7.37 -2.50
CA GLY A 145 14.76 6.31 -2.73
C GLY A 145 15.85 6.90 -3.62
N SER A 146 15.41 7.57 -4.70
CA SER A 146 16.21 8.46 -5.54
C SER A 146 15.58 9.85 -5.71
N ASP A 147 14.25 9.97 -5.65
CA ASP A 147 13.55 11.24 -5.80
C ASP A 147 12.41 11.40 -4.78
N CYS A 148 12.53 12.43 -3.95
CA CYS A 148 11.67 12.67 -2.80
C CYS A 148 10.80 13.93 -2.96
N THR A 149 10.80 14.55 -4.14
CA THR A 149 10.09 15.80 -4.40
C THR A 149 9.38 15.74 -5.74
N GLU A 150 8.11 16.10 -5.78
CA GLU A 150 7.36 16.17 -7.04
C GLU A 150 6.37 17.34 -7.02
N ASN A 151 6.12 17.92 -8.18
CA ASN A 151 5.14 18.96 -8.40
C ASN A 151 3.82 18.38 -8.88
N TYR A 152 2.79 18.44 -8.05
CA TYR A 152 1.43 18.08 -8.44
C TYR A 152 0.59 19.31 -8.72
N ARG A 153 -0.41 19.18 -9.59
CA ARG A 153 -1.40 20.24 -9.79
C ARG A 153 -2.23 20.41 -8.52
N SER A 154 -2.59 21.64 -8.18
CA SER A 154 -3.49 21.93 -7.08
C SER A 154 -4.81 21.16 -7.24
N GLY A 155 -5.32 20.57 -6.16
CA GLY A 155 -6.50 19.70 -6.16
C GLY A 155 -6.25 18.27 -6.61
N THR A 156 -5.01 17.88 -6.96
CA THR A 156 -4.68 16.49 -7.29
C THR A 156 -4.76 15.63 -6.04
N SER A 157 -5.53 14.55 -6.08
CA SER A 157 -5.51 13.51 -5.05
C SER A 157 -4.35 12.54 -5.33
N ILE A 158 -3.44 12.42 -4.37
CA ILE A 158 -2.30 11.51 -4.42
C ILE A 158 -2.40 10.48 -3.29
N ALA A 159 -1.96 9.26 -3.57
CA ALA A 159 -1.82 8.20 -2.59
C ALA A 159 -0.34 7.80 -2.48
N LEU A 160 0.26 7.98 -1.31
CA LEU A 160 1.62 7.59 -0.98
C LEU A 160 1.62 6.25 -0.24
N SER A 161 2.50 5.36 -0.68
CA SER A 161 2.70 4.03 -0.08
C SER A 161 4.16 3.86 0.32
N ALA A 162 4.38 3.48 1.58
CA ALA A 162 5.71 3.18 2.11
C ALA A 162 5.96 1.67 2.09
N THR A 163 7.07 1.25 1.50
CA THR A 163 7.53 -0.14 1.49
C THR A 163 8.84 -0.24 2.28
N PRO A 164 8.82 -0.81 3.49
CA PRO A 164 10.05 -1.07 4.26
C PRO A 164 11.02 -1.96 3.49
N ALA A 165 12.31 -1.67 3.59
CA ALA A 165 13.35 -2.59 3.14
C ALA A 165 13.47 -3.78 4.11
N ALA A 166 14.18 -4.83 3.68
CA ALA A 166 14.45 -5.98 4.55
C ALA A 166 15.12 -5.55 5.87
N GLY A 167 14.65 -6.09 7.00
CA GLY A 167 15.13 -5.70 8.33
C GLY A 167 14.65 -4.32 8.79
N SER A 168 13.62 -3.75 8.16
CA SER A 168 12.98 -2.49 8.59
C SER A 168 11.46 -2.66 8.71
N THR A 169 10.84 -1.87 9.59
CA THR A 169 9.38 -1.70 9.68
C THR A 169 9.02 -0.25 9.40
N PHE A 170 7.88 -0.03 8.74
CA PHE A 170 7.29 1.30 8.62
C PHE A 170 6.49 1.58 9.89
N THR A 171 6.85 2.63 10.62
CA THR A 171 6.23 2.97 11.91
C THR A 171 5.16 4.05 11.80
N GLY A 172 5.10 4.75 10.67
CA GLY A 172 4.02 5.68 10.35
C GLY A 172 4.47 6.96 9.67
N TRP A 173 3.48 7.79 9.36
CA TRP A 173 3.63 9.13 8.79
C TRP A 173 3.61 10.22 9.86
N SER A 174 4.27 11.34 9.59
CA SER A 174 4.05 12.61 10.30
C SER A 174 4.00 13.80 9.35
N GLY A 175 3.42 14.91 9.80
CA GLY A 175 3.20 16.11 8.98
C GLY A 175 1.85 16.07 8.27
N ALA A 176 1.84 16.21 6.94
CA ALA A 176 0.61 16.24 6.14
C ALA A 176 -0.20 14.92 6.15
N CYS A 177 0.42 13.82 6.60
CA CYS A 177 -0.23 12.52 6.81
C CYS A 177 0.12 11.96 8.18
N THR A 178 -0.77 11.12 8.71
CA THR A 178 -0.60 10.41 9.99
C THR A 178 -1.04 8.95 9.87
N GLY A 179 -0.67 8.13 10.85
CA GLY A 179 -1.01 6.69 10.88
C GLY A 179 0.00 5.80 10.14
N THR A 180 -0.33 4.50 10.06
CA THR A 180 0.58 3.43 9.57
C THR A 180 0.15 2.81 8.23
N GLY A 181 -1.00 3.22 7.68
CA GLY A 181 -1.49 2.78 6.38
C GLY A 181 -0.95 3.62 5.22
N GLY A 182 -1.55 3.47 4.04
CA GLY A 182 -1.33 4.39 2.92
C GLY A 182 -1.75 5.82 3.27
N CYS A 183 -1.04 6.80 2.73
CA CYS A 183 -1.31 8.23 2.94
C CYS A 183 -2.01 8.81 1.72
N ALA A 184 -3.30 9.14 1.85
CA ALA A 184 -4.06 9.82 0.79
C ALA A 184 -4.19 11.31 1.11
N LEU A 185 -3.78 12.17 0.17
CA LEU A 185 -3.76 13.63 0.34
C LEU A 185 -4.28 14.31 -0.94
N VAL A 186 -5.07 15.36 -0.77
CA VAL A 186 -5.35 16.33 -1.83
C VAL A 186 -4.31 17.44 -1.75
N VAL A 187 -3.54 17.63 -2.82
CA VAL A 187 -2.46 18.62 -2.87
C VAL A 187 -3.05 19.98 -3.21
N ASP A 188 -3.47 20.76 -2.21
CA ASP A 188 -3.98 22.12 -2.44
C ASP A 188 -2.87 23.18 -2.38
N ASN A 189 -1.89 22.96 -1.51
CA ASN A 189 -0.72 23.81 -1.28
C ASN A 189 0.55 22.96 -1.20
N SER A 190 1.70 23.58 -1.44
CA SER A 190 3.00 22.92 -1.27
C SER A 190 3.15 22.42 0.17
N THR A 191 3.51 21.15 0.33
CA THR A 191 3.44 20.46 1.63
C THR A 191 4.62 19.54 1.85
N SER A 192 4.89 19.23 3.11
CA SER A 192 5.93 18.27 3.51
C SER A 192 5.39 17.25 4.49
N LEU A 193 5.89 16.02 4.37
CA LEU A 193 5.57 14.93 5.26
C LEU A 193 6.79 14.03 5.47
N THR A 194 6.81 13.34 6.60
CA THR A 194 7.89 12.42 6.95
C THR A 194 7.36 10.98 7.01
N ALA A 195 8.04 10.06 6.33
CA ALA A 195 7.88 8.63 6.48
C ALA A 195 8.90 8.12 7.51
N ILE A 196 8.43 7.49 8.58
CA ILE A 196 9.29 6.99 9.65
C ILE A 196 9.47 5.48 9.49
N PHE A 197 10.72 5.04 9.39
CA PHE A 197 11.10 3.63 9.39
C PHE A 197 11.95 3.34 10.62
N ALA A 198 11.67 2.23 11.28
CA ALA A 198 12.56 1.67 12.29
C ALA A 198 13.26 0.45 11.73
N THR A 199 14.51 0.20 12.12
CA THR A 199 15.06 -1.15 11.94
C THR A 199 14.10 -2.10 12.62
N SER A 200 13.65 -3.14 11.92
CA SER A 200 13.21 -4.33 12.59
C SER A 200 14.44 -4.76 13.37
N THR A 201 14.44 -4.53 14.67
CA THR A 201 15.25 -5.36 15.52
C THR A 201 14.74 -6.75 15.21
N SER A 202 15.48 -7.44 14.37
CA SER A 202 15.67 -8.84 14.58
C SER A 202 16.25 -8.86 16.00
N THR A 203 15.36 -8.90 17.00
CA THR A 203 15.37 -10.13 17.75
C THR A 203 15.37 -11.21 16.68
N THR A 204 16.58 -11.59 16.27
CA THR A 204 16.87 -13.00 16.30
C THR A 204 16.09 -13.43 17.53
N ASN A 205 15.15 -14.35 17.35
CA ASN A 205 15.14 -15.39 18.33
C ASN A 205 16.63 -15.83 18.42
N THR A 206 17.45 -15.13 19.21
CA THR A 206 18.05 -15.77 20.34
C THR A 206 16.81 -16.39 20.97
N THR A 207 16.52 -17.62 20.51
CA THR A 207 16.29 -18.69 21.45
C THR A 207 17.30 -18.38 22.53
N SER A 208 16.86 -17.66 23.56
CA SER A 208 17.58 -17.54 24.79
C SER A 208 17.78 -19.00 25.12
N THR A 209 18.97 -19.51 24.83
CA THR A 209 19.31 -20.88 25.14
C THR A 209 19.04 -20.92 26.63
N PRO A 210 17.99 -21.61 27.09
CA PRO A 210 17.55 -21.47 28.47
C PRO A 210 18.78 -21.77 29.29
N ALA A 211 19.23 -20.82 30.13
CA ALA A 211 20.50 -20.98 30.83
C ALA A 211 20.48 -22.36 31.49
N THR A 212 21.28 -23.31 31.00
CA THR A 212 21.20 -24.69 31.48
C THR A 212 22.13 -24.84 32.67
N SER A 213 21.67 -25.54 33.69
CA SER A 213 22.49 -25.93 34.84
C SER A 213 22.83 -27.41 34.75
N THR A 214 24.10 -27.75 34.98
CA THR A 214 24.56 -29.15 34.95
C THR A 214 24.23 -29.87 36.25
N LEU A 215 23.53 -31.01 36.17
CA LEU A 215 23.34 -31.95 37.26
C LEU A 215 24.35 -33.09 37.12
N THR A 216 25.21 -33.26 38.13
CA THR A 216 26.13 -34.40 38.21
C THR A 216 25.58 -35.41 39.22
N VAL A 217 25.43 -36.65 38.80
CA VAL A 217 24.92 -37.74 39.61
C VAL A 217 25.99 -38.81 39.76
N THR A 218 26.32 -39.15 40.99
CA THR A 218 27.36 -40.14 41.31
C THR A 218 26.78 -41.29 42.10
N LYS A 219 27.00 -42.52 41.63
CA LYS A 219 26.74 -43.73 42.40
C LYS A 219 27.94 -44.07 43.29
N THR A 220 27.73 -44.29 44.58
CA THR A 220 28.75 -44.77 45.52
C THR A 220 28.30 -46.05 46.23
N GLY A 221 29.19 -46.60 47.05
CA GLY A 221 28.99 -47.85 47.79
C GLY A 221 29.20 -49.11 46.94
N ASN A 222 29.32 -50.25 47.62
CA ASN A 222 29.67 -51.53 47.00
C ASN A 222 28.49 -52.27 46.36
N GLY A 223 27.25 -51.78 46.55
CA GLY A 223 26.04 -52.31 45.94
C GLY A 223 25.91 -51.97 44.47
N SER A 224 24.91 -52.53 43.79
CA SER A 224 24.60 -52.34 42.38
C SER A 224 23.18 -51.77 42.21
N GLY A 225 23.05 -50.79 41.31
CA GLY A 225 21.79 -50.10 41.04
C GLY A 225 21.97 -49.09 39.91
N VAL A 226 20.86 -48.52 39.45
CA VAL A 226 20.83 -47.48 38.43
C VAL A 226 20.13 -46.25 39.01
N ILE A 227 20.60 -45.07 38.63
CA ILE A 227 19.94 -43.81 38.93
C ILE A 227 19.33 -43.27 37.63
N ALA A 228 18.03 -43.01 37.63
CA ALA A 228 17.30 -42.43 36.52
C ALA A 228 16.68 -41.08 36.91
N SER A 229 16.48 -40.16 35.96
CA SER A 229 15.77 -38.89 36.21
C SER A 229 14.44 -38.77 35.47
N SER A 230 13.53 -37.97 36.02
CA SER A 230 12.38 -37.37 35.34
C SER A 230 12.40 -35.85 35.53
N PRO A 231 12.40 -35.02 34.46
CA PRO A 231 12.46 -35.39 33.04
C PRO A 231 13.69 -36.25 32.69
N ALA A 232 13.57 -37.04 31.62
CA ALA A 232 14.63 -37.95 31.19
C ALA A 232 15.90 -37.17 30.82
N GLY A 233 17.05 -37.64 31.28
CA GLY A 233 18.35 -36.99 31.04
C GLY A 233 19.51 -37.60 31.80
N VAL A 234 19.24 -38.23 32.94
CA VAL A 234 20.18 -39.03 33.73
C VAL A 234 19.74 -40.49 33.67
N TYR A 235 20.65 -41.38 33.27
CA TYR A 235 20.51 -42.83 33.43
C TYR A 235 21.90 -43.44 33.61
N CYS A 236 22.37 -43.58 34.85
CA CYS A 236 23.75 -44.03 35.07
C CYS A 236 23.96 -45.06 36.17
N ARG A 237 25.02 -45.86 35.94
CA ARG A 237 25.50 -46.97 36.77
C ARG A 237 26.75 -46.59 37.58
N ALA A 238 27.31 -45.40 37.32
CA ALA A 238 28.50 -44.83 37.95
C ALA A 238 28.30 -43.31 38.11
N THR A 239 29.23 -42.48 37.63
CA THR A 239 29.04 -41.02 37.55
C THR A 239 28.55 -40.62 36.16
N CYS A 240 27.54 -39.77 36.09
CA CYS A 240 27.10 -39.13 34.85
C CYS A 240 26.69 -37.68 35.10
N SER A 241 26.79 -36.85 34.06
CA SER A 241 26.36 -35.45 34.08
C SER A 241 25.47 -35.15 32.89
N THR A 242 24.44 -34.32 33.13
CA THR A 242 23.55 -33.83 32.08
C THR A 242 23.10 -32.41 32.43
N SER A 243 22.76 -31.61 31.43
CA SER A 243 22.36 -30.22 31.62
C SER A 243 20.85 -30.06 31.46
N PHE A 244 20.20 -29.43 32.44
CA PHE A 244 18.78 -29.13 32.42
C PHE A 244 18.55 -27.61 32.33
N PRO A 245 17.46 -27.15 31.69
CA PRO A 245 17.09 -25.73 31.73
C PRO A 245 16.97 -25.21 33.16
N SER A 246 17.44 -23.99 33.43
CA SER A 246 17.32 -23.37 34.76
C SER A 246 15.85 -23.29 35.18
N GLY A 247 15.58 -23.60 36.45
CA GLY A 247 14.24 -23.70 37.03
C GLY A 247 13.58 -25.08 36.86
N THR A 248 14.18 -26.01 36.11
CA THR A 248 13.64 -27.38 35.99
C THR A 248 13.72 -28.11 37.33
N SER A 249 12.61 -28.73 37.75
CA SER A 249 12.58 -29.66 38.87
C SER A 249 12.86 -31.07 38.36
N VAL A 250 13.96 -31.69 38.81
CA VAL A 250 14.42 -33.01 38.38
C VAL A 250 14.22 -34.01 39.52
N THR A 251 13.42 -35.03 39.30
CA THR A 251 13.24 -36.14 40.25
C THR A 251 14.15 -37.30 39.86
N LEU A 252 15.11 -37.62 40.72
CA LEU A 252 15.97 -38.79 40.64
C LEU A 252 15.30 -39.99 41.29
N ALA A 253 15.44 -41.17 40.69
CA ALA A 253 14.95 -42.44 41.20
C ALA A 253 16.11 -43.45 41.25
N ALA A 254 16.30 -44.08 42.42
CA ALA A 254 17.25 -45.14 42.64
C ALA A 254 16.55 -46.50 42.42
N VAL A 255 16.97 -47.20 41.37
CA VAL A 255 16.49 -48.56 41.07
C VAL A 255 17.55 -49.54 41.53
N THR A 256 17.22 -50.36 42.53
CA THR A 256 18.11 -51.39 43.07
C THR A 256 18.10 -52.66 42.22
N THR A 257 19.17 -53.43 42.29
CA THR A 257 19.22 -54.80 41.73
C THR A 257 19.05 -55.83 42.86
N THR A 258 18.71 -57.08 42.53
CA THR A 258 18.31 -58.15 43.46
C THR A 258 19.31 -58.47 44.58
N ARG A 259 20.56 -57.97 44.53
CA ARG A 259 21.60 -58.21 45.54
C ARG A 259 22.09 -56.92 46.23
N SER A 260 21.32 -55.83 46.17
CA SER A 260 21.74 -54.56 46.75
C SER A 260 20.58 -53.73 47.30
N THR A 261 20.87 -52.97 48.34
CA THR A 261 19.96 -52.02 48.97
C THR A 261 20.40 -50.59 48.66
N PHE A 262 19.43 -49.74 48.34
CA PHE A 262 19.64 -48.30 48.30
C PHE A 262 19.61 -47.78 49.75
N THR A 263 20.64 -47.03 50.15
CA THR A 263 20.78 -46.57 51.55
C THR A 263 20.48 -45.09 51.72
N GLY A 264 20.56 -44.29 50.66
CA GLY A 264 20.19 -42.88 50.72
C GLY A 264 20.91 -41.98 49.72
N TRP A 265 20.38 -40.78 49.61
CA TRP A 265 20.87 -39.65 48.82
C TRP A 265 21.67 -38.67 49.68
N SER A 266 22.69 -38.05 49.09
CA SER A 266 23.41 -36.91 49.68
C SER A 266 23.79 -35.87 48.61
N GLY A 267 24.16 -34.66 49.06
CA GLY A 267 24.48 -33.54 48.17
C GLY A 267 23.29 -32.59 47.99
N ALA A 268 22.96 -32.24 46.75
CA ALA A 268 21.91 -31.27 46.42
C ALA A 268 20.48 -31.73 46.76
N CYS A 269 20.29 -33.02 47.02
CA CYS A 269 19.09 -33.55 47.65
C CYS A 269 19.48 -34.71 48.58
N THR A 270 18.72 -34.91 49.66
CA THR A 270 19.06 -35.84 50.75
C THR A 270 17.84 -36.68 51.13
N GLY A 271 18.08 -37.84 51.75
CA GLY A 271 17.02 -38.70 52.28
C GLY A 271 17.19 -40.18 51.92
N SER A 272 16.39 -41.05 52.54
CA SER A 272 16.43 -42.51 52.34
C SER A 272 15.37 -43.03 51.38
N ASN A 273 14.44 -42.19 50.94
CA ASN A 273 13.42 -42.57 49.96
C ASN A 273 14.06 -42.91 48.62
N ALA A 274 13.47 -43.87 47.89
CA ALA A 274 13.96 -44.27 46.57
C ALA A 274 13.96 -43.13 45.53
N THR A 275 13.26 -42.03 45.80
CA THR A 275 13.19 -40.84 44.95
C THR A 275 13.71 -39.59 45.66
N CYS A 276 14.29 -38.65 44.90
CA CYS A 276 14.89 -37.41 45.39
C CYS A 276 14.71 -36.29 44.37
N THR A 277 14.17 -35.13 44.77
CA THR A 277 13.90 -34.03 43.84
C THR A 277 14.93 -32.91 43.99
N VAL A 278 15.42 -32.39 42.87
CA VAL A 278 16.45 -31.35 42.76
C VAL A 278 15.92 -30.21 41.89
N SER A 279 15.91 -28.99 42.42
CA SER A 279 15.61 -27.78 41.64
C SER A 279 16.88 -27.24 40.98
N MET A 280 16.89 -27.21 39.65
CA MET A 280 18.05 -26.82 38.85
C MET A 280 18.14 -25.30 38.68
N THR A 281 18.50 -24.59 39.74
CA THR A 281 18.74 -23.12 39.69
C THR A 281 20.23 -22.75 39.52
N ALA A 282 21.12 -23.72 39.68
CA ALA A 282 22.57 -23.64 39.47
C ALA A 282 23.11 -25.05 39.24
N ALA A 283 24.40 -25.21 38.95
CA ALA A 283 25.01 -26.54 38.89
C ALA A 283 24.86 -27.27 40.23
N ARG A 284 24.44 -28.54 40.19
CA ARG A 284 24.15 -29.36 41.38
C ARG A 284 24.82 -30.72 41.26
N SER A 285 25.15 -31.30 42.41
CA SER A 285 25.70 -32.66 42.51
C SER A 285 24.89 -33.49 43.51
N VAL A 286 24.48 -34.69 43.11
CA VAL A 286 23.77 -35.65 43.97
C VAL A 286 24.52 -36.97 43.98
N THR A 287 24.65 -37.56 45.16
CA THR A 287 25.26 -38.88 45.35
C THR A 287 24.20 -39.86 45.84
N ALA A 288 24.15 -41.04 45.21
CA ALA A 288 23.28 -42.14 45.60
C ALA A 288 24.14 -43.30 46.12
N THR A 289 23.90 -43.73 47.35
CA THR A 289 24.67 -44.81 47.96
C THR A 289 23.90 -46.13 47.89
N PHE A 290 24.57 -47.17 47.40
CA PHE A 290 24.04 -48.53 47.38
C PHE A 290 24.99 -49.46 48.13
N THR A 291 24.45 -50.34 48.97
CA THR A 291 25.21 -51.36 49.69
C THR A 291 24.82 -52.75 49.22
N ARG A 292 25.76 -53.70 49.21
CA ARG A 292 25.42 -55.11 48.96
C ARG A 292 24.66 -55.66 50.15
N ASN A 293 23.66 -56.49 49.87
CA ASN A 293 22.97 -57.24 50.90
C ASN A 293 24.01 -58.19 51.53
N ARG A 294 24.20 -58.12 52.85
CA ARG A 294 25.00 -59.13 53.55
C ARG A 294 24.16 -60.40 53.62
N TRP A 295 24.60 -61.45 52.95
CA TRP A 295 24.10 -62.78 53.25
C TRP A 295 24.54 -63.11 54.68
N ARG A 296 23.60 -63.36 55.59
CA ARG A 296 23.94 -64.18 56.75
C ARG A 296 24.21 -65.57 56.18
N GLN A 297 25.46 -66.03 56.26
CA GLN A 297 25.74 -67.46 56.18
C GLN A 297 24.88 -68.12 57.24
N ALA A 298 24.03 -69.08 56.84
CA ALA A 298 23.69 -70.15 57.75
C ALA A 298 25.01 -70.85 58.06
N SER A 299 25.37 -70.90 59.34
CA SER A 299 26.51 -71.67 59.84
C SER A 299 26.43 -73.13 59.37
N PRO A 300 27.58 -73.81 59.18
CA PRO A 300 27.68 -75.10 58.51
C PRO A 300 26.86 -76.21 59.19
#